data_AF-K1YUM2-F1
#
_entry.id   AF-K1YUM2-F1
#
_cell.length_a   1.000
_cell.length_b   1.000
_cell.length_c   1.000
_cell.angle_alpha   90.00
_cell.angle_beta   90.00
_cell.angle_gamma   90.00
#
_symmetry.space_group_name_H-M   'P 1'
#
loop_
_entity.id
_entity.type
_entity.pdbx_description
1 polymer ?
#
loop_
_entity_poly.entity_id
_entity_poly.type
_entity_poly.pdbx_seq_one_letter_code
_entity_poly.pdbx_strand_id
1 'polypeptide(L)'
;VDVGRAETISEALKKILIDQDLWNTFSNNGINGVRRHYSWKAHCGATMTEYYRLLPQFQEEENITLPSRHLPQRPSFGRRLTGLSKLLICDIDNTLIGDDDSLTQLLVLLEEHRSEVAWGVATGRSLELTLDAMTEYNIPIPDILICSVGTEMYYGPDLRMDKGWQKHISHLWKPEEIKETLSRFDFLKFQEAEGQRSYKISYYLDNEDNRLAKIHQALDERKLRYQVIYSHGQFLDVLPYRASKGRAVSYLRYKYEFLPRYVMVAGDSGNDTDMLLGRTRGLIVGNHSEDLAHLRQAPRIYFSRGEYAAGIIEGLYHYGLLS
;
A
#
# COMPACT_ATOMS: atom_id res chain seq x y z
N VAL A 1 12.43 32.01 15.80
CA VAL A 1 11.05 32.44 16.14
C VAL A 1 10.98 32.44 17.66
N ASP A 2 10.62 33.57 18.27
CA ASP A 2 10.29 33.57 19.69
C ASP A 2 8.95 32.85 19.86
N VAL A 3 8.96 31.71 20.53
CA VAL A 3 7.78 30.83 20.72
C VAL A 3 6.89 31.31 21.87
N GLY A 4 7.31 32.32 22.64
CA GLY A 4 6.51 32.93 23.70
C GLY A 4 5.48 33.95 23.20
N ARG A 5 5.47 34.27 21.91
CA ARG A 5 4.58 35.28 21.30
C ARG A 5 3.79 34.68 20.14
N ALA A 6 2.46 34.77 20.22
CA ALA A 6 1.57 34.17 19.21
C ALA A 6 1.71 34.82 17.82
N GLU A 7 2.00 36.12 17.78
CA GLU A 7 2.16 36.90 16.54
C GLU A 7 3.35 36.41 15.71
N THR A 8 4.49 36.16 16.35
CA THR A 8 5.72 35.67 15.70
C THR A 8 5.59 34.24 15.20
N ILE A 9 4.77 33.41 15.86
CA ILE A 9 4.42 32.06 15.39
C ILE A 9 3.54 32.14 14.14
N SER A 10 2.50 32.99 14.17
CA SER A 10 1.59 33.19 13.04
C SER A 10 2.31 33.71 11.80
N GLU A 11 3.21 34.69 11.95
CA GLU A 11 4.02 35.20 10.83
C GLU A 11 4.95 34.14 10.25
N ALA A 12 5.59 33.34 11.11
CA ALA A 12 6.44 32.25 10.67
C ALA A 12 5.66 31.17 9.92
N LEU A 13 4.48 30.78 10.41
CA LEU A 13 3.60 29.81 9.74
C LEU A 13 3.13 30.33 8.39
N LYS A 14 2.68 31.58 8.30
CA LYS A 14 2.30 32.21 7.02
C LYS A 14 3.46 32.22 6.03
N LYS A 15 4.67 32.56 6.48
CA LYS A 15 5.86 32.54 5.63
C LYS A 15 6.15 31.14 5.09
N ILE A 16 6.06 30.12 5.94
CA ILE A 16 6.28 28.71 5.56
C ILE A 16 5.21 28.22 4.58
N LEU A 17 3.95 28.66 4.72
CA LEU A 17 2.85 28.22 3.87
C LEU A 17 2.81 28.91 2.50
N ILE A 18 3.41 30.10 2.37
CA ILE A 18 3.40 30.88 1.13
C ILE A 18 4.66 30.62 0.29
N ASP A 19 5.79 30.34 0.92
CA ASP A 19 7.07 30.07 0.24
C ASP A 19 7.26 28.56 0.01
N GLN A 20 7.09 28.14 -1.24
CA GLN A 20 7.14 26.73 -1.64
C GLN A 20 8.52 26.08 -1.40
N ASP A 21 9.61 26.84 -1.59
CA ASP A 21 10.98 26.31 -1.41
C ASP A 21 11.32 26.18 0.08
N LEU A 22 10.84 27.12 0.89
CA LEU A 22 10.96 27.07 2.34
C LEU A 22 10.12 25.91 2.93
N TRP A 23 8.90 25.71 2.44
CA TRP A 23 8.05 24.56 2.78
C TRP A 23 8.76 23.24 2.48
N ASN A 24 9.28 23.08 1.26
CA ASN A 24 9.96 21.87 0.84
C ASN A 24 11.19 21.58 1.71
N THR A 25 11.96 22.61 2.07
CA THR A 25 13.13 22.48 2.95
C THR A 25 12.73 22.01 4.34
N PHE A 26 11.72 22.64 4.95
CA PHE A 26 11.28 22.30 6.30
C PHE A 26 10.56 20.95 6.37
N SER A 27 9.76 20.61 5.36
CA SER A 27 9.13 19.30 5.23
C SER A 27 10.18 18.18 5.12
N ASN A 28 11.19 18.34 4.24
CA ASN A 28 12.28 17.37 4.12
C ASN A 28 13.11 17.25 5.41
N ASN A 29 13.38 18.37 6.09
CA ASN A 29 14.08 18.34 7.37
C ASN A 29 13.25 17.68 8.47
N GLY A 30 11.93 17.88 8.50
CA GLY A 30 11.01 17.21 9.41
C GLY A 30 11.02 15.70 9.23
N ILE A 31 10.86 15.21 7.99
CA ILE A 31 10.91 13.77 7.67
C ILE A 31 12.26 13.17 8.06
N ASN A 32 13.37 13.84 7.74
CA ASN A 32 14.70 13.37 8.10
C ASN A 32 14.94 13.39 9.62
N GLY A 33 14.42 14.39 10.33
CA GLY A 33 14.47 14.48 11.79
C GLY A 33 13.70 13.36 12.47
N VAL A 34 12.48 13.08 12.01
CA VAL A 34 11.67 11.95 12.47
C VAL A 34 12.40 10.63 12.24
N ARG A 35 12.95 10.41 11.05
CA ARG A 35 13.73 9.18 10.76
C ARG A 35 14.97 9.03 11.65
N ARG A 36 15.65 10.13 11.97
CA ARG A 36 16.87 10.13 12.79
C ARG A 36 16.60 9.93 14.28
N HIS A 37 15.52 10.51 14.81
CA HIS A 37 15.33 10.62 16.26
C HIS A 37 14.08 9.88 16.77
N TYR A 38 13.07 9.70 15.92
CA TYR A 38 11.77 9.11 16.28
C TYR A 38 11.48 7.82 15.51
N SER A 39 12.47 7.24 14.84
CA SER A 39 12.32 5.90 14.24
C SER A 39 12.43 4.83 15.31
N TRP A 40 11.76 3.69 15.09
CA TRP A 40 11.89 2.52 15.95
C TRP A 40 13.35 2.11 16.16
N LYS A 41 14.18 2.19 15.11
CA LYS A 41 15.62 1.93 15.21
C LYS A 41 16.36 2.91 16.14
N ALA A 42 16.07 4.20 16.05
CA ALA A 42 16.65 5.20 16.95
C ALA A 42 16.18 4.99 18.39
N HIS A 43 14.89 4.65 18.57
CA HIS A 43 14.33 4.29 19.86
C HIS A 43 15.02 3.06 20.47
N CYS A 44 15.10 1.93 19.74
CA CYS A 44 15.81 0.73 20.19
C CYS A 44 17.28 1.02 20.52
N GLY A 45 17.96 1.83 19.71
CA GLY A 45 19.35 2.22 19.96
C GLY A 45 19.51 3.03 21.25
N ALA A 46 18.64 4.03 21.47
CA ALA A 46 18.63 4.84 22.69
C ALA A 46 18.28 3.98 23.93
N THR A 47 17.28 3.12 23.80
CA THR A 47 16.86 2.19 24.86
C THR A 47 17.97 1.21 25.20
N MET A 48 18.65 0.62 24.22
CA MET A 48 19.78 -0.28 24.49
C MET A 48 20.99 0.45 25.06
N THR A 49 21.24 1.69 24.65
CA THR A 49 22.29 2.52 25.26
C THR A 49 22.02 2.71 26.76
N GLU A 50 20.77 3.01 27.12
CA GLU A 50 20.37 3.18 28.52
C GLU A 50 20.37 1.85 29.29
N TYR A 51 19.94 0.76 28.65
CA TYR A 51 19.98 -0.58 29.20
C TYR A 51 21.42 -1.00 29.57
N TYR A 52 22.38 -0.80 28.67
CA TYR A 52 23.79 -1.10 28.93
C TYR A 52 24.42 -0.16 29.96
N ARG A 53 23.95 1.09 30.05
CA ARG A 53 24.36 2.01 31.12
C ARG A 53 23.95 1.51 32.51
N LEU A 54 22.76 0.92 32.63
CA LEU A 54 22.19 0.46 33.90
C LEU A 54 22.63 -0.95 34.28
N LEU A 55 22.92 -1.80 33.28
CA LEU A 55 23.34 -3.19 33.50
C LEU A 55 24.60 -3.51 32.68
N PRO A 56 25.78 -3.01 33.11
CA PRO A 56 27.04 -3.14 32.37
C PRO A 56 27.51 -4.59 32.20
N GLN A 57 27.03 -5.52 33.03
CA GLN A 57 27.34 -6.95 32.89
C GLN A 57 26.74 -7.59 31.63
N PHE A 58 25.76 -6.95 30.98
CA PHE A 58 25.25 -7.36 29.67
C PHE A 58 25.91 -6.62 28.52
N GLN A 59 26.94 -5.79 28.80
CA GLN A 59 27.59 -4.95 27.82
C GLN A 59 28.44 -5.77 26.84
N GLU A 60 28.79 -7.04 27.11
CA GLU A 60 29.44 -7.91 26.11
C GLU A 60 29.47 -9.42 26.48
N GLU A 61 28.71 -10.23 25.73
CA GLU A 61 29.16 -11.53 25.21
C GLU A 61 29.02 -11.50 23.67
N GLU A 62 29.63 -10.51 23.01
CA GLU A 62 29.88 -10.51 21.56
C GLU A 62 31.37 -10.74 21.23
N ASN A 63 32.09 -11.43 22.12
CA ASN A 63 33.35 -12.11 21.79
C ASN A 63 33.13 -13.58 21.39
N ILE A 64 31.93 -13.93 20.89
CA ILE A 64 31.91 -14.92 19.83
C ILE A 64 32.44 -14.15 18.63
N THR A 65 33.70 -14.38 18.27
CA THR A 65 34.11 -14.28 16.88
C THR A 65 33.25 -15.31 16.13
N LEU A 66 31.98 -14.96 15.90
CA LEU A 66 31.29 -15.46 14.76
C LEU A 66 32.28 -15.12 13.66
N PRO A 67 32.75 -16.09 12.85
CA PRO A 67 33.38 -15.72 11.61
C PRO A 67 32.49 -14.62 11.00
N SER A 68 33.05 -13.73 10.21
CA SER A 68 32.24 -13.04 9.22
C SER A 68 31.58 -14.14 8.37
N ARG A 69 30.51 -14.77 8.89
CA ARG A 69 29.35 -15.16 8.15
C ARG A 69 29.03 -13.82 7.55
N HIS A 70 29.48 -13.65 6.31
CA HIS A 70 28.69 -13.00 5.30
C HIS A 70 27.23 -13.23 5.70
N LEU A 71 26.66 -12.32 6.50
CA LEU A 71 25.22 -12.20 6.64
C LEU A 71 24.83 -12.14 5.18
N PRO A 72 24.16 -13.18 4.65
CA PRO A 72 23.93 -13.26 3.22
C PRO A 72 23.32 -11.92 2.86
N GLN A 73 24.07 -11.11 2.11
CA GLN A 73 23.65 -9.78 1.72
C GLN A 73 22.26 -9.98 1.15
N ARG A 74 21.23 -9.48 1.85
CA ARG A 74 19.85 -9.72 1.43
C ARG A 74 19.82 -9.30 -0.04
N PRO A 75 19.46 -10.20 -0.97
CA PRO A 75 19.52 -9.87 -2.38
C PRO A 75 18.70 -8.60 -2.59
N SER A 76 19.18 -7.69 -3.46
CA SER A 76 18.38 -6.52 -3.82
C SER A 76 16.98 -6.97 -4.23
N PHE A 77 15.95 -6.17 -3.95
CA PHE A 77 14.57 -6.52 -4.30
C PHE A 77 14.45 -6.97 -5.77
N GLY A 78 15.21 -6.35 -6.68
CA GLY A 78 15.29 -6.78 -8.08
C GLY A 78 15.84 -8.20 -8.24
N ARG A 79 17.02 -8.50 -7.66
CA ARG A 79 17.61 -9.84 -7.73
C ARG A 79 16.70 -10.89 -7.09
N ARG A 80 16.02 -10.53 -6.01
CA ARG A 80 15.04 -11.39 -5.36
C ARG A 80 13.85 -11.67 -6.28
N LEU A 81 13.12 -10.63 -6.67
CA LEU A 81 11.88 -10.77 -7.43
C LEU A 81 12.08 -11.44 -8.80
N THR A 82 13.20 -11.18 -9.48
CA THR A 82 13.53 -11.85 -10.74
C THR A 82 13.94 -13.32 -10.56
N GLY A 83 14.39 -13.71 -9.37
CA GLY A 83 14.78 -15.10 -9.06
C GLY A 83 13.61 -15.99 -8.62
N LEU A 84 12.43 -15.42 -8.40
CA LEU A 84 11.26 -16.15 -7.93
C LEU A 84 10.27 -16.41 -9.05
N SER A 85 9.46 -17.45 -8.88
CA SER A 85 8.44 -17.84 -9.86
C SER A 85 7.01 -17.67 -9.36
N LYS A 86 6.81 -17.55 -8.04
CA LYS A 86 5.51 -17.47 -7.38
C LYS A 86 5.33 -16.10 -6.71
N LEU A 87 4.13 -15.54 -6.81
CA LEU A 87 3.79 -14.25 -6.22
C LEU A 87 2.41 -14.30 -5.57
N LEU A 88 2.33 -13.83 -4.32
CA LEU A 88 1.08 -13.50 -3.63
C LEU A 88 0.93 -11.98 -3.54
N ILE A 89 -0.23 -11.43 -3.91
CA ILE A 89 -0.62 -10.07 -3.57
C ILE A 89 -1.98 -10.11 -2.86
N CYS A 90 -2.13 -9.52 -1.69
CA CYS A 90 -3.40 -9.52 -0.96
C CYS A 90 -3.83 -8.11 -0.58
N ASP A 91 -5.13 -7.85 -0.49
CA ASP A 91 -5.60 -6.69 0.26
C ASP A 91 -5.28 -6.84 1.76
N ILE A 92 -5.33 -5.72 2.50
CA ILE A 92 -5.08 -5.72 3.93
C ILE A 92 -6.39 -5.91 4.69
N ASP A 93 -7.26 -4.92 4.60
CA ASP A 93 -8.47 -4.78 5.42
C ASP A 93 -9.44 -5.93 5.14
N ASN A 94 -9.89 -6.64 6.18
CA ASN A 94 -10.76 -7.81 6.07
C ASN A 94 -10.24 -8.94 5.14
N THR A 95 -8.99 -8.90 4.69
CA THR A 95 -8.39 -9.92 3.83
C THR A 95 -7.16 -10.52 4.49
N LEU A 96 -6.16 -9.71 4.81
CA LEU A 96 -4.97 -10.15 5.53
C LEU A 96 -5.18 -10.06 7.05
N ILE A 97 -5.84 -9.01 7.51
CA ILE A 97 -6.09 -8.74 8.94
C ILE A 97 -7.54 -9.01 9.31
N GLY A 98 -7.78 -9.41 10.56
CA GLY A 98 -9.09 -9.71 11.14
C GLY A 98 -9.09 -10.94 12.06
N ASP A 99 -8.11 -11.82 11.89
CA ASP A 99 -7.85 -12.96 12.77
C ASP A 99 -6.34 -13.13 13.01
N ASP A 100 -5.90 -12.88 14.25
CA ASP A 100 -4.48 -12.80 14.60
C ASP A 100 -3.75 -14.15 14.50
N ASP A 101 -4.46 -15.25 14.80
CA ASP A 101 -3.92 -16.60 14.77
C ASP A 101 -3.58 -17.03 13.34
N SER A 102 -4.54 -16.87 12.41
CA SER A 102 -4.30 -17.19 11.00
C SER A 102 -3.35 -16.23 10.32
N LEU A 103 -3.32 -14.94 10.72
CA LEU A 103 -2.31 -14.00 10.25
C LEU A 103 -0.90 -14.47 10.65
N THR A 104 -0.70 -14.82 11.92
CA THR A 104 0.58 -15.32 12.41
C THR A 104 0.99 -16.59 11.66
N GLN A 105 0.07 -17.53 11.46
CA GLN A 105 0.33 -18.75 10.71
C GLN A 105 0.73 -18.47 9.26
N LEU A 106 0.03 -17.55 8.58
CA LEU A 106 0.36 -17.16 7.21
C LEU A 106 1.76 -16.54 7.12
N LEU A 107 2.12 -15.66 8.05
CA LEU A 107 3.42 -15.01 8.06
C LEU A 107 4.57 -16.01 8.27
N VAL A 108 4.38 -17.01 9.13
CA VAL A 108 5.34 -18.10 9.31
C VAL A 108 5.51 -18.89 8.00
N LEU A 109 4.41 -19.30 7.37
CA LEU A 109 4.44 -20.02 6.09
C LEU A 109 5.14 -19.22 4.99
N LEU A 110 4.87 -17.92 4.88
CA LEU A 110 5.49 -17.06 3.87
C LEU A 110 7.00 -16.89 4.10
N GLU A 111 7.46 -16.88 5.36
CA GLU A 111 8.89 -16.83 5.67
C GLU A 111 9.58 -18.18 5.43
N GLU A 112 8.93 -19.31 5.76
CA GLU A 112 9.43 -20.66 5.46
C GLU A 112 9.61 -20.87 3.94
N HIS A 113 8.67 -20.36 3.14
CA HIS A 113 8.69 -20.45 1.68
C HIS A 113 9.29 -19.20 1.00
N ARG A 114 10.04 -18.37 1.75
CA ARG A 114 10.61 -17.11 1.23
C ARG A 114 11.48 -17.32 0.00
N SER A 115 12.16 -18.45 -0.13
CA SER A 115 13.02 -18.78 -1.29
C SER A 115 12.25 -19.05 -2.58
N GLU A 116 10.93 -19.27 -2.52
CA GLU A 116 10.10 -19.64 -3.66
C GLU A 116 8.99 -18.62 -3.96
N VAL A 117 8.47 -17.99 -2.91
CA VAL A 117 7.31 -17.09 -2.96
C VAL A 117 7.74 -15.67 -2.63
N ALA A 118 7.41 -14.74 -3.53
CA ALA A 118 7.33 -13.32 -3.20
C ALA A 118 5.93 -13.04 -2.68
N TRP A 119 5.81 -12.12 -1.72
CA TRP A 119 4.51 -11.65 -1.30
C TRP A 119 4.45 -10.13 -1.13
N GLY A 120 3.25 -9.60 -1.24
CA GLY A 120 2.98 -8.19 -1.15
C GLY A 120 1.53 -7.88 -0.82
N VAL A 121 1.28 -6.59 -0.60
CA VAL A 121 -0.05 -6.07 -0.29
C VAL A 121 -0.52 -5.10 -1.37
N ALA A 122 -1.83 -5.03 -1.60
CA ALA A 122 -2.48 -4.07 -2.48
C ALA A 122 -3.69 -3.43 -1.79
N THR A 123 -3.51 -2.23 -1.25
CA THR A 123 -4.49 -1.57 -0.38
C THR A 123 -4.91 -0.19 -0.88
N GLY A 124 -6.08 0.27 -0.42
CA GLY A 124 -6.53 1.64 -0.58
C GLY A 124 -5.82 2.64 0.35
N ARG A 125 -5.20 2.14 1.43
CA ARG A 125 -4.42 2.93 2.39
C ARG A 125 -3.22 3.60 1.73
N SER A 126 -2.84 4.77 2.25
CA SER A 126 -1.56 5.38 1.87
C SER A 126 -0.37 4.55 2.36
N LEU A 127 0.84 4.86 1.90
CA LEU A 127 2.04 4.20 2.42
C LEU A 127 2.14 4.32 3.94
N GLU A 128 1.91 5.52 4.49
CA GLU A 128 1.98 5.78 5.93
C GLU A 128 0.99 4.90 6.71
N LEU A 129 -0.29 4.93 6.32
CA LEU A 129 -1.33 4.11 6.94
C LEU A 129 -1.13 2.61 6.74
N THR A 130 -0.43 2.22 5.67
CA THR A 130 -0.04 0.82 5.44
C THR A 130 1.04 0.40 6.43
N LEU A 131 2.05 1.24 6.65
CA LEU A 131 3.13 0.97 7.61
C LEU A 131 2.63 0.99 9.05
N ASP A 132 1.69 1.87 9.37
CA ASP A 132 1.04 1.90 10.68
C ASP A 132 0.28 0.60 10.93
N ALA A 133 -0.52 0.12 9.97
CA ALA A 133 -1.20 -1.17 10.06
C ALA A 133 -0.19 -2.32 10.23
N MET A 134 0.88 -2.32 9.45
CA MET A 134 1.90 -3.36 9.55
C MET A 134 2.57 -3.37 10.92
N THR A 135 2.78 -2.20 11.51
CA THR A 135 3.34 -2.07 12.87
C THR A 135 2.35 -2.55 13.92
N GLU A 136 1.09 -2.15 13.82
CA GLU A 136 0.01 -2.53 14.74
C GLU A 136 -0.19 -4.05 14.79
N TYR A 137 -0.26 -4.70 13.63
CA TYR A 137 -0.51 -6.14 13.51
C TYR A 137 0.78 -6.98 13.45
N ASN A 138 1.95 -6.39 13.74
CA ASN A 138 3.27 -7.06 13.70
C ASN A 138 3.59 -7.75 12.35
N ILE A 139 3.11 -7.18 11.25
CA ILE A 139 3.33 -7.69 9.90
C ILE A 139 4.72 -7.23 9.42
N PRO A 140 5.63 -8.14 9.04
CA PRO A 140 6.91 -7.75 8.47
C PRO A 140 6.72 -7.06 7.13
N ILE A 141 7.60 -6.11 6.80
CA ILE A 141 7.54 -5.42 5.51
C ILE A 141 7.66 -6.44 4.36
N PRO A 142 6.66 -6.53 3.47
CA PRO A 142 6.67 -7.48 2.35
C PRO A 142 7.67 -7.10 1.27
N ASP A 143 7.80 -7.94 0.26
CA ASP A 143 8.62 -7.65 -0.92
C ASP A 143 8.05 -6.47 -1.72
N ILE A 144 6.71 -6.33 -1.76
CA ILE A 144 5.98 -5.35 -2.56
C ILE A 144 4.86 -4.71 -1.74
N LEU A 145 4.76 -3.38 -1.79
CA LEU A 145 3.58 -2.64 -1.31
C LEU A 145 2.96 -1.85 -2.45
N ILE A 146 1.69 -2.11 -2.73
CA ILE A 146 0.86 -1.36 -3.67
C ILE A 146 -0.12 -0.55 -2.81
N CYS A 147 0.09 0.76 -2.72
CA CYS A 147 -0.67 1.65 -1.86
C CYS A 147 -1.56 2.58 -2.69
N SER A 148 -2.42 3.33 -2.00
CA SER A 148 -3.24 4.39 -2.57
C SER A 148 -4.04 3.91 -3.78
N VAL A 149 -4.67 2.73 -3.64
CA VAL A 149 -5.50 2.06 -4.66
C VAL A 149 -4.73 1.75 -5.96
N GLY A 150 -3.44 1.44 -5.83
CA GLY A 150 -2.58 1.09 -6.96
C GLY A 150 -1.89 2.26 -7.65
N THR A 151 -1.95 3.46 -7.07
CA THR A 151 -1.27 4.64 -7.62
C THR A 151 0.18 4.75 -7.14
N GLU A 152 0.52 4.07 -6.06
CA GLU A 152 1.88 4.04 -5.51
C GLU A 152 2.36 2.59 -5.37
N MET A 153 3.65 2.37 -5.64
CA MET A 153 4.27 1.05 -5.59
C MET A 153 5.66 1.18 -4.99
N TYR A 154 5.93 0.35 -3.98
CA TYR A 154 7.17 0.34 -3.22
C TYR A 154 7.71 -1.08 -3.11
N TYR A 155 9.03 -1.21 -3.04
CA TYR A 155 9.72 -2.47 -2.81
C TYR A 155 10.37 -2.48 -1.44
N GLY A 156 10.08 -3.53 -0.66
CA GLY A 156 10.69 -3.75 0.64
C GLY A 156 12.14 -4.29 0.56
N PRO A 157 12.86 -4.30 1.69
CA PRO A 157 12.52 -3.62 2.94
C PRO A 157 12.80 -2.10 2.91
N ASP A 158 13.56 -1.63 1.91
CA ASP A 158 14.03 -0.24 1.81
C ASP A 158 12.95 0.79 1.44
N LEU A 159 11.71 0.34 1.19
CA LEU A 159 10.57 1.14 0.71
C LEU A 159 10.91 1.96 -0.54
N ARG A 160 11.62 1.34 -1.49
CA ARG A 160 12.02 2.01 -2.74
C ARG A 160 10.83 2.17 -3.66
N MET A 161 10.49 3.42 -3.97
CA MET A 161 9.41 3.73 -4.90
C MET A 161 9.71 3.29 -6.34
N ASP A 162 8.73 2.70 -7.00
CA ASP A 162 8.81 2.36 -8.41
C ASP A 162 8.57 3.58 -9.32
N LYS A 163 9.69 4.20 -9.74
CA LYS A 163 9.65 5.33 -10.70
C LYS A 163 9.11 4.94 -12.07
N GLY A 164 9.25 3.68 -12.48
CA GLY A 164 8.73 3.17 -13.75
C GLY A 164 7.21 3.10 -13.73
N TRP A 165 6.63 2.62 -12.64
CA TRP A 165 5.18 2.63 -12.40
C TRP A 165 4.63 4.05 -12.35
N GLN A 166 5.27 4.94 -11.59
CA GLN A 166 4.87 6.35 -11.48
C GLN A 166 4.85 7.04 -12.85
N LYS A 167 5.88 6.84 -13.67
CA LYS A 167 5.94 7.36 -15.05
C LYS A 167 4.89 6.72 -15.96
N HIS A 168 4.56 5.44 -15.75
CA HIS A 168 3.56 4.74 -16.55
C HIS A 168 2.15 5.30 -16.33
N ILE A 169 1.78 5.54 -15.07
CA ILE A 169 0.45 6.03 -14.70
C ILE A 169 0.28 7.53 -14.93
N SER A 170 1.35 8.33 -14.92
CA SER A 170 1.27 9.78 -15.14
C SER A 170 0.84 10.19 -16.56
N HIS A 171 0.82 9.24 -17.49
CA HIS A 171 0.46 9.50 -18.87
C HIS A 171 -0.97 10.06 -19.01
N LEU A 172 -1.08 11.29 -19.51
CA LEU A 172 -2.33 12.05 -19.70
C LEU A 172 -3.09 12.33 -18.40
N TRP A 173 -2.44 12.19 -17.25
CA TRP A 173 -3.02 12.56 -15.97
C TRP A 173 -2.98 14.08 -15.81
N LYS A 174 -4.15 14.68 -15.57
CA LYS A 174 -4.36 16.14 -15.49
C LYS A 174 -5.11 16.49 -14.20
N PRO A 175 -4.46 16.40 -13.03
CA PRO A 175 -5.14 16.49 -11.74
C PRO A 175 -5.80 17.85 -11.51
N GLU A 176 -5.17 18.94 -11.94
CA GLU A 176 -5.73 20.29 -11.74
C GLU A 176 -6.97 20.53 -12.61
N GLU A 177 -6.97 20.08 -13.87
CA GLU A 177 -8.17 20.15 -14.73
C GLU A 177 -9.31 19.27 -14.19
N ILE A 178 -9.00 18.12 -13.58
CA ILE A 178 -9.99 17.27 -12.91
C ILE A 178 -10.58 18.00 -11.70
N LYS A 179 -9.74 18.55 -10.81
CA LYS A 179 -10.21 19.30 -9.63
C LYS A 179 -11.07 20.49 -10.03
N GLU A 180 -10.67 21.25 -11.05
CA GLU A 180 -11.44 22.38 -11.59
C GLU A 180 -12.78 21.92 -12.18
N THR A 181 -12.82 20.78 -12.85
CA THR A 181 -14.07 20.23 -13.40
C THR A 181 -15.01 19.78 -12.29
N LEU A 182 -14.48 19.21 -11.21
CA LEU A 182 -15.25 18.66 -10.11
C LEU A 182 -15.66 19.70 -9.07
N SER A 183 -14.96 20.83 -8.97
CA SER A 183 -15.31 21.92 -8.04
C SER A 183 -16.66 22.57 -8.31
N ARG A 184 -17.25 22.35 -9.50
CA ARG A 184 -18.59 22.81 -9.85
C ARG A 184 -19.72 22.03 -9.17
N PHE A 185 -19.41 20.88 -8.57
CA PHE A 185 -20.39 20.03 -7.90
C PHE A 185 -20.38 20.32 -6.40
N ASP A 186 -21.46 20.93 -5.91
CA ASP A 186 -21.69 21.23 -4.50
C ASP A 186 -21.85 19.99 -3.61
N PHE A 187 -22.31 18.88 -4.20
CA PHE A 187 -22.45 17.59 -3.52
C PHE A 187 -21.11 16.83 -3.34
N LEU A 188 -20.01 17.28 -3.96
CA LEU A 188 -18.69 16.69 -3.75
C LEU A 188 -17.97 17.41 -2.62
N LYS A 189 -17.63 16.67 -1.56
CA LYS A 189 -16.79 17.20 -0.48
C LYS A 189 -15.38 16.69 -0.64
N PHE A 190 -14.40 17.58 -0.70
CA PHE A 190 -12.99 17.19 -0.77
C PHE A 190 -12.60 16.46 0.53
N GLN A 191 -11.89 15.32 0.42
CA GLN A 191 -11.31 14.69 1.61
C GLN A 191 -10.11 15.47 2.12
N GLU A 192 -9.75 15.21 3.37
CA GLU A 192 -8.62 15.77 4.09
C GLU A 192 -7.29 15.56 3.33
N ALA A 193 -6.28 16.38 3.63
CA ALA A 193 -5.02 16.39 2.89
C ALA A 193 -4.30 15.02 2.93
N GLU A 194 -4.47 14.30 4.02
CA GLU A 194 -3.98 12.96 4.28
C GLU A 194 -4.52 11.93 3.27
N GLY A 195 -5.72 12.15 2.73
CA GLY A 195 -6.35 11.31 1.71
C GLY A 195 -5.94 11.63 0.27
N GLN A 196 -5.21 12.73 0.04
CA GLN A 196 -4.82 13.20 -1.30
C GLN A 196 -3.40 12.75 -1.67
N ARG A 197 -3.19 12.33 -2.93
CA ARG A 197 -1.84 12.03 -3.47
C ARG A 197 -1.67 12.65 -4.85
N SER A 198 -0.43 12.69 -5.35
CA SER A 198 -0.16 13.23 -6.71
C SER A 198 -0.95 12.54 -7.82
N TYR A 199 -1.32 11.26 -7.60
CA TYR A 199 -2.07 10.43 -8.54
C TYR A 199 -3.37 9.90 -7.94
N LYS A 200 -3.89 10.53 -6.89
CA LYS A 200 -5.17 10.17 -6.25
C LYS A 200 -5.87 11.43 -5.76
N ILE A 201 -7.06 11.70 -6.27
CA ILE A 201 -7.91 12.80 -5.80
C ILE A 201 -9.14 12.21 -5.13
N SER A 202 -9.32 12.48 -3.84
CA SER A 202 -10.31 11.79 -3.02
C SER A 202 -11.42 12.75 -2.57
N TYR A 203 -12.67 12.32 -2.70
CA TYR A 203 -13.87 13.06 -2.29
C TYR A 203 -14.78 12.16 -1.43
N TYR A 204 -15.62 12.78 -0.61
CA TYR A 204 -16.85 12.17 -0.13
C TYR A 204 -17.97 12.48 -1.13
N LEU A 205 -18.69 11.42 -1.50
CA LEU A 205 -19.83 11.44 -2.39
C LEU A 205 -20.95 10.59 -1.81
N ASP A 206 -22.08 11.21 -1.49
CA ASP A 206 -23.33 10.50 -1.32
C ASP A 206 -23.95 10.27 -2.72
N ASN A 207 -24.01 9.02 -3.18
CA ASN A 207 -24.32 8.68 -4.57
C ASN A 207 -25.83 8.53 -4.84
N GLU A 208 -26.59 9.56 -4.47
CA GLU A 208 -27.99 9.72 -4.85
C GLU A 208 -28.11 10.29 -6.28
N ASP A 209 -29.31 10.20 -6.88
CA ASP A 209 -29.68 10.93 -8.11
C ASP A 209 -28.70 10.79 -9.28
N ASN A 210 -28.08 9.62 -9.44
CA ASN A 210 -27.06 9.34 -10.45
C ASN A 210 -25.88 10.34 -10.43
N ARG A 211 -25.52 10.89 -9.26
CA ARG A 211 -24.40 11.84 -9.11
C ARG A 211 -23.08 11.28 -9.69
N LEU A 212 -22.81 10.00 -9.50
CA LEU A 212 -21.64 9.33 -10.11
C LEU A 212 -21.64 9.43 -11.64
N ALA A 213 -22.79 9.26 -12.30
CA ALA A 213 -22.89 9.39 -13.75
C ALA A 213 -22.66 10.85 -14.22
N LYS A 214 -23.12 11.84 -13.45
CA LYS A 214 -22.86 13.27 -13.71
C LYS A 214 -21.38 13.61 -13.63
N ILE A 215 -20.66 13.01 -12.69
CA ILE A 215 -19.20 13.13 -12.55
C ILE A 215 -18.51 12.57 -13.79
N HIS A 216 -18.88 11.37 -14.23
CA HIS A 216 -18.33 10.76 -15.44
C HIS A 216 -18.57 11.65 -16.67
N GLN A 217 -19.81 12.07 -16.88
CA GLN A 217 -20.18 12.96 -17.98
C GLN A 217 -19.34 14.24 -17.99
N ALA A 218 -19.16 14.88 -16.83
CA ALA A 218 -18.38 16.10 -16.69
C ALA A 218 -16.92 15.96 -17.14
N LEU A 219 -16.28 14.88 -16.71
CA LEU A 219 -14.88 14.60 -17.01
C LEU A 219 -14.71 14.16 -18.47
N ASP A 220 -15.68 13.41 -19.00
CA ASP A 220 -15.69 12.94 -20.39
C ASP A 220 -15.92 14.08 -21.39
N GLU A 221 -16.79 15.04 -21.08
CA GLU A 221 -17.01 16.27 -21.88
C GLU A 221 -15.71 17.07 -22.04
N ARG A 222 -14.85 17.09 -21.01
CA ARG A 222 -13.51 17.69 -21.07
C ARG A 222 -12.43 16.75 -21.66
N LYS A 223 -12.79 15.54 -22.07
CA LYS A 223 -11.90 14.51 -22.63
C LYS A 223 -10.74 14.15 -21.70
N LEU A 224 -10.96 14.20 -20.39
CA LEU A 224 -9.97 13.84 -19.38
C LEU A 224 -9.80 12.33 -19.32
N ARG A 225 -8.58 11.84 -19.03
CA ARG A 225 -8.29 10.40 -18.92
C ARG A 225 -8.15 10.03 -17.46
N TYR A 226 -9.17 9.39 -16.92
CA TYR A 226 -9.28 9.08 -15.51
C TYR A 226 -9.93 7.70 -15.30
N GLN A 227 -9.82 7.19 -14.09
CA GLN A 227 -10.69 6.14 -13.56
C GLN A 227 -11.31 6.66 -12.26
N VAL A 228 -12.55 6.28 -12.01
CA VAL A 228 -13.25 6.54 -10.75
C VAL A 228 -13.40 5.23 -10.01
N ILE A 229 -13.13 5.25 -8.71
CA ILE A 229 -13.42 4.16 -7.78
C ILE A 229 -14.37 4.72 -6.73
N TYR A 230 -15.53 4.09 -6.61
CA TYR A 230 -16.51 4.43 -5.58
C TYR A 230 -16.62 3.25 -4.62
N SER A 231 -16.41 3.49 -3.32
CA SER A 231 -16.32 2.43 -2.32
C SER A 231 -17.01 2.79 -1.01
N HIS A 232 -17.48 1.76 -0.30
CA HIS A 232 -18.17 1.83 1.00
C HIS A 232 -19.28 2.89 1.06
N GLY A 233 -20.01 3.07 -0.06
CA GLY A 233 -21.17 3.95 -0.13
C GLY A 233 -20.89 5.44 0.08
N GLN A 234 -19.63 5.89 0.15
CA GLN A 234 -19.32 7.30 0.37
C GLN A 234 -18.00 7.80 -0.20
N PHE A 235 -17.01 6.92 -0.40
CA PHE A 235 -15.67 7.36 -0.82
C PHE A 235 -15.56 7.33 -2.33
N LEU A 236 -15.09 8.43 -2.92
CA LEU A 236 -14.86 8.58 -4.35
C LEU A 236 -13.40 8.92 -4.60
N ASP A 237 -12.68 8.02 -5.26
CA ASP A 237 -11.29 8.22 -5.66
C ASP A 237 -11.20 8.39 -7.17
N VAL A 238 -10.64 9.52 -7.61
CA VAL A 238 -10.31 9.79 -9.02
C VAL A 238 -8.83 9.57 -9.24
N LEU A 239 -8.51 8.63 -10.12
CA LEU A 239 -7.17 8.13 -10.38
C LEU A 239 -6.79 8.31 -11.85
N PRO A 240 -5.50 8.24 -12.21
CA PRO A 240 -5.10 8.06 -13.59
C PRO A 240 -5.77 6.83 -14.21
N TYR A 241 -6.18 6.93 -15.48
CA TYR A 241 -6.83 5.82 -16.20
C TYR A 241 -6.02 4.50 -16.19
N ARG A 242 -4.70 4.59 -16.05
CA ARG A 242 -3.78 3.44 -16.02
C ARG A 242 -3.52 2.90 -14.61
N ALA A 243 -4.05 3.53 -13.57
CA ALA A 243 -3.85 3.12 -12.19
C ALA A 243 -5.04 2.31 -11.68
N SER A 244 -4.74 1.19 -11.03
CA SER A 244 -5.66 0.37 -10.22
C SER A 244 -4.86 -0.75 -9.56
N LYS A 245 -5.42 -1.45 -8.56
CA LYS A 245 -4.76 -2.61 -7.93
C LYS A 245 -4.42 -3.68 -8.98
N GLY A 246 -5.36 -4.06 -9.84
CA GLY A 246 -5.16 -5.07 -10.88
C GLY A 246 -4.16 -4.67 -11.97
N ARG A 247 -4.10 -3.38 -12.35
CA ARG A 247 -3.08 -2.88 -13.28
C ARG A 247 -1.69 -2.85 -12.66
N ALA A 248 -1.58 -2.51 -11.37
CA ALA A 248 -0.32 -2.56 -10.64
C ALA A 248 0.22 -4.00 -10.53
N VAL A 249 -0.64 -4.98 -10.20
CA VAL A 249 -0.28 -6.40 -10.23
C VAL A 249 0.15 -6.85 -11.63
N SER A 250 -0.56 -6.41 -12.68
CA SER A 250 -0.18 -6.72 -14.05
C SER A 250 1.16 -6.11 -14.46
N TYR A 251 1.46 -4.89 -14.01
CA TYR A 251 2.76 -4.25 -14.22
C TYR A 251 3.89 -5.05 -13.56
N LEU A 252 3.73 -5.46 -12.31
CA LEU A 252 4.70 -6.31 -11.60
C LEU A 252 4.94 -7.63 -12.33
N ARG A 253 3.86 -8.27 -12.77
CA ARG A 253 3.91 -9.52 -13.53
C ARG A 253 4.77 -9.38 -14.79
N TYR A 254 4.58 -8.31 -15.56
CA TYR A 254 5.38 -8.09 -16.76
C TYR A 254 6.82 -7.69 -16.43
N LYS A 255 7.03 -6.89 -15.38
CA LYS A 255 8.35 -6.38 -14.98
C LYS A 255 9.27 -7.49 -14.47
N TYR A 256 8.72 -8.46 -13.75
CA TYR A 256 9.46 -9.56 -13.12
C TYR A 256 9.14 -10.93 -13.74
N GLU A 257 8.44 -10.94 -14.87
CA GLU A 257 8.15 -12.14 -15.67
C GLU A 257 7.40 -13.26 -14.92
N PHE A 258 6.64 -12.93 -13.87
CA PHE A 258 5.80 -13.90 -13.19
C PHE A 258 4.76 -14.48 -14.16
N LEU A 259 4.63 -15.80 -14.21
CA LEU A 259 3.59 -16.42 -15.04
C LEU A 259 2.23 -16.31 -14.36
N PRO A 260 1.14 -15.95 -15.06
CA PRO A 260 -0.16 -15.72 -14.44
C PRO A 260 -0.68 -16.88 -13.57
N ARG A 261 -0.31 -18.12 -13.91
CA ARG A 261 -0.71 -19.32 -13.14
C ARG A 261 -0.04 -19.44 -11.76
N TYR A 262 1.07 -18.74 -11.53
CA TYR A 262 1.83 -18.71 -10.27
C TYR A 262 1.67 -17.37 -9.53
N VAL A 263 0.76 -16.52 -9.98
CA VAL A 263 0.39 -15.29 -9.27
C VAL A 263 -0.97 -15.51 -8.67
N MET A 264 -1.06 -15.43 -7.35
CA MET A 264 -2.31 -15.39 -6.62
C MET A 264 -2.59 -13.97 -6.13
N VAL A 265 -3.83 -13.54 -6.28
CA VAL A 265 -4.34 -12.29 -5.70
C VAL A 265 -5.49 -12.59 -4.75
N ALA A 266 -5.55 -11.92 -3.59
CA ALA A 266 -6.61 -12.10 -2.60
C ALA A 266 -7.29 -10.77 -2.25
N GLY A 267 -8.61 -10.80 -2.04
CA GLY A 267 -9.41 -9.64 -1.65
C GLY A 267 -10.77 -10.03 -1.07
N ASP A 268 -11.48 -9.05 -0.53
CA ASP A 268 -12.77 -9.23 0.18
C ASP A 268 -13.90 -8.37 -0.39
N SER A 269 -13.59 -7.28 -1.10
CA SER A 269 -14.58 -6.25 -1.43
C SER A 269 -14.50 -5.72 -2.86
N GLY A 270 -15.48 -4.88 -3.22
CA GLY A 270 -15.64 -4.36 -4.58
C GLY A 270 -14.42 -3.62 -5.14
N ASN A 271 -13.58 -3.02 -4.29
CA ASN A 271 -12.36 -2.32 -4.71
C ASN A 271 -11.25 -3.28 -5.19
N ASP A 272 -11.37 -4.58 -4.92
CA ASP A 272 -10.46 -5.64 -5.37
C ASP A 272 -10.91 -6.29 -6.67
N THR A 273 -12.13 -6.00 -7.13
CA THR A 273 -12.75 -6.64 -8.31
C THR A 273 -11.84 -6.63 -9.53
N ASP A 274 -11.16 -5.51 -9.80
CA ASP A 274 -10.28 -5.38 -10.97
C ASP A 274 -9.01 -6.24 -10.86
N MET A 275 -8.51 -6.42 -9.63
CA MET A 275 -7.39 -7.29 -9.30
C MET A 275 -7.81 -8.76 -9.41
N LEU A 276 -8.94 -9.12 -8.82
CA LEU A 276 -9.50 -10.47 -8.77
C LEU A 276 -9.88 -11.02 -10.16
N LEU A 277 -10.49 -10.18 -11.01
CA LEU A 277 -10.90 -10.55 -12.38
C LEU A 277 -9.74 -10.61 -13.39
N GLY A 278 -8.51 -10.37 -12.93
CA GLY A 278 -7.32 -10.39 -13.77
C GLY A 278 -7.03 -11.75 -14.45
N ARG A 279 -5.87 -11.80 -15.11
CA ARG A 279 -5.36 -13.06 -15.71
C ARG A 279 -4.74 -14.02 -14.70
N THR A 280 -4.59 -13.57 -13.45
CA THR A 280 -3.97 -14.30 -12.33
C THR A 280 -4.98 -15.22 -11.65
N ARG A 281 -4.56 -15.93 -10.61
CA ARG A 281 -5.44 -16.73 -9.75
C ARG A 281 -6.08 -15.81 -8.71
N GLY A 282 -7.40 -15.62 -8.78
CA GLY A 282 -8.14 -14.83 -7.81
C GLY A 282 -8.58 -15.68 -6.62
N LEU A 283 -8.55 -15.09 -5.43
CA LEU A 283 -9.01 -15.68 -4.19
C LEU A 283 -9.91 -14.67 -3.49
N ILE A 284 -11.11 -15.11 -3.13
CA ILE A 284 -12.05 -14.33 -2.32
C ILE A 284 -12.16 -15.03 -0.98
N VAL A 285 -11.84 -14.31 0.10
CA VAL A 285 -11.87 -14.84 1.48
C VAL A 285 -13.31 -15.07 1.96
N GLY A 286 -13.50 -15.94 2.95
CA GLY A 286 -14.82 -16.38 3.42
C GLY A 286 -15.71 -15.22 3.92
N ASN A 287 -15.10 -14.21 4.54
CA ASN A 287 -15.75 -13.02 5.09
C ASN A 287 -15.93 -11.86 4.08
N HIS A 288 -15.94 -12.16 2.78
CA HIS A 288 -16.12 -11.17 1.71
C HIS A 288 -17.47 -10.44 1.75
N SER A 289 -17.49 -9.22 1.20
CA SER A 289 -18.71 -8.44 0.95
C SER A 289 -19.62 -9.11 -0.09
N GLU A 290 -20.93 -8.94 0.07
CA GLU A 290 -21.95 -9.39 -0.90
C GLU A 290 -21.73 -8.81 -2.31
N ASP A 291 -21.06 -7.66 -2.41
CA ASP A 291 -20.70 -7.02 -3.69
C ASP A 291 -19.87 -7.93 -4.59
N LEU A 292 -19.14 -8.92 -4.03
CA LEU A 292 -18.36 -9.88 -4.80
C LEU A 292 -19.12 -11.16 -5.18
N ALA A 293 -20.38 -11.33 -4.75
CA ALA A 293 -21.14 -12.55 -5.01
C ALA A 293 -21.32 -12.85 -6.51
N HIS A 294 -21.36 -11.80 -7.35
CA HIS A 294 -21.44 -11.93 -8.81
C HIS A 294 -20.21 -12.61 -9.44
N LEU A 295 -19.09 -12.73 -8.71
CA LEU A 295 -17.85 -13.34 -9.16
C LEU A 295 -17.78 -14.86 -8.97
N ARG A 296 -18.79 -15.50 -8.35
CA ARG A 296 -18.77 -16.96 -8.07
C ARG A 296 -18.57 -17.85 -9.29
N GLN A 297 -18.97 -17.39 -10.47
CA GLN A 297 -18.83 -18.13 -11.73
C GLN A 297 -17.64 -17.65 -12.56
N ALA A 298 -16.85 -16.70 -12.05
CA ALA A 298 -15.72 -16.16 -12.78
C ALA A 298 -14.60 -17.21 -12.86
N PRO A 299 -13.99 -17.40 -14.05
CA PRO A 299 -12.92 -18.37 -14.21
C PRO A 299 -11.69 -17.94 -13.42
N ARG A 300 -10.98 -18.92 -12.83
CA ARG A 300 -9.74 -18.72 -12.04
C ARG A 300 -9.95 -17.96 -10.72
N ILE A 301 -11.19 -17.81 -10.26
CA ILE A 301 -11.49 -17.28 -8.93
C ILE A 301 -11.89 -18.44 -8.02
N TYR A 302 -11.30 -18.49 -6.84
CA TYR A 302 -11.62 -19.44 -5.79
C TYR A 302 -12.28 -18.70 -4.64
N PHE A 303 -13.46 -19.18 -4.21
CA PHE A 303 -14.12 -18.71 -3.00
C PHE A 303 -13.70 -19.62 -1.86
N SER A 304 -12.88 -19.08 -0.98
CA SER A 304 -12.38 -19.80 0.18
C SER A 304 -13.49 -19.96 1.24
N ARG A 305 -13.38 -21.04 2.02
CA ARG A 305 -14.18 -21.21 3.24
C ARG A 305 -13.54 -20.51 4.44
N GLY A 306 -12.22 -20.44 4.46
CA GLY A 306 -11.46 -19.69 5.47
C GLY A 306 -11.67 -18.19 5.33
N GLU A 307 -11.78 -17.52 6.47
CA GLU A 307 -11.86 -16.06 6.56
C GLU A 307 -10.46 -15.46 6.70
N TYR A 308 -10.29 -14.19 6.33
CA TYR A 308 -9.05 -13.43 6.48
C TYR A 308 -7.82 -14.22 5.97
N ALA A 309 -6.71 -14.21 6.73
CA ALA A 309 -5.49 -14.90 6.39
C ALA A 309 -5.66 -16.43 6.30
N ALA A 310 -6.60 -17.04 7.02
CA ALA A 310 -6.89 -18.47 6.87
C ALA A 310 -7.38 -18.79 5.45
N GLY A 311 -8.17 -17.89 4.85
CA GLY A 311 -8.58 -18.04 3.46
C GLY A 311 -7.42 -17.93 2.48
N ILE A 312 -6.47 -17.03 2.74
CA ILE A 312 -5.22 -16.90 1.97
C ILE A 312 -4.42 -18.20 2.00
N ILE A 313 -4.26 -18.81 3.18
CA ILE A 313 -3.57 -20.10 3.33
C ILE A 313 -4.27 -21.18 2.49
N GLU A 314 -5.61 -21.27 2.58
CA GLU A 314 -6.39 -22.22 1.77
C GLU A 314 -6.14 -22.01 0.25
N GLY A 315 -6.15 -20.76 -0.21
CA GLY A 315 -5.87 -20.41 -1.60
C GLY A 315 -4.46 -20.76 -2.06
N LEU A 316 -3.46 -20.55 -1.20
CA LEU A 316 -2.06 -20.87 -1.49
C LEU A 316 -1.87 -22.37 -1.79
N TYR A 317 -2.52 -23.24 -1.01
CA TYR A 317 -2.53 -24.68 -1.26
C TYR A 317 -3.42 -25.06 -2.46
N HIS A 318 -4.61 -24.48 -2.58
CA HIS A 318 -5.54 -24.73 -3.68
C HIS A 318 -4.91 -24.50 -5.06
N TYR A 319 -4.15 -23.41 -5.20
CA TYR A 319 -3.46 -23.07 -6.45
C TYR A 319 -2.05 -23.65 -6.58
N GLY A 320 -1.57 -24.41 -5.60
CA GLY A 320 -0.24 -25.03 -5.62
C GLY A 320 0.91 -24.03 -5.56
N LEU A 321 0.72 -22.88 -4.92
CA LEU A 321 1.80 -21.95 -4.61
C LEU A 321 2.63 -22.50 -3.44
N LEU A 322 1.96 -23.09 -2.46
CA LEU A 322 2.59 -23.89 -1.40
C LEU A 322 2.29 -25.36 -1.63
N SER A 323 3.21 -26.24 -1.23
CA SER A 323 3.16 -27.69 -1.42
C SER A 323 3.29 -28.43 -0.12
#